data_AF-A0A7C7H725-F1
#
_entry.id   AF-A0A7C7H725-F1
#
_cell.length_a   1.000
_cell.length_b   1.000
_cell.length_c   1.000
_cell.angle_alpha   90.00
_cell.angle_beta   90.00
_cell.angle_gamma   90.00
#
_symmetry.space_group_name_H-M   'P 1'
#
loop_
_entity.id
_entity.type
_entity.pdbx_description
1 polymer ?
#
loop_
_entity_poly.entity_id
_entity_poly.type
_entity_poly.pdbx_seq_one_letter_code
_entity_poly.pdbx_strand_id
1 'polypeptide(L)'
;MLFPLLLLTFLQSTAPIDGTWRATVGSHDAVIALKSCADGELIGILPAEPTISITGGTVSGSNVTLYFSGEDGGGSIGDFSFTGVLSGDVLDGQGLVDGSLLDVTFNRVTANYEVQFMEVVDPDVSPIYPEVNATLLFNIVTYAGNFISGGFVGFHTCEFIACGGMIDSVSTDRTTGEHTIITTSSGVDGELRATWDGVEKTFSGTWTSINSSGYSAGGEFFGSQQGMAYSHSFDEVMGLLTTFSDGVEDETLSASDIFDTSYLNDGITLADWNARFSSWFSNYDNLQVALGSITTLITHNTGDENLWTRRLPQIETTVVVTGLNLSTGVTEIVYQFNPTAINTELSLITTSPAVKFIGNGASSEFELELPLDYSSAAVTSSNLIWPYAVHGGGHSEGHPGVDIWMIPNHSVKAADAGVIVMLDTNMLLIECRAGLMLQYEHLKDIDAALVLGSTVVTGQHLAVPEVDHIHFGVRHGMVTEPPLEHFSAAAQVDFDALWALAAWPQEISEPLTSNKYHITFPHVIEWVNNDPTGLPAVIELTDLSPFDYVHTYRFLDATGVAYASGNAEYDHDSGWLDFDAQLGLSSIVGDEMQLVLSTSGRPTSLSGASVFSFVE
;
A
#
# COMPACT_ATOMS: atom_id res chain seq x y z
N MET A 1 28.47 56.64 39.54
CA MET A 1 27.04 56.31 39.35
C MET A 1 26.90 55.78 37.94
N LEU A 2 26.88 54.46 37.79
CA LEU A 2 26.63 53.77 36.52
C LEU A 2 25.13 53.48 36.45
N PHE A 3 24.49 53.90 35.36
CA PHE A 3 23.14 53.46 34.98
C PHE A 3 23.25 52.03 34.42
N PRO A 4 22.39 51.08 34.84
CA PRO A 4 22.27 49.82 34.12
C PRO A 4 21.41 50.05 32.87
N LEU A 5 21.97 49.70 31.73
CA LEU A 5 21.28 49.56 30.46
C LEU A 5 20.38 48.33 30.58
N LEU A 6 19.06 48.52 30.69
CA LEU A 6 18.08 47.45 30.56
C LEU A 6 18.13 46.98 29.09
N LEU A 7 18.72 45.81 28.86
CA LEU A 7 18.55 45.08 27.60
C LEU A 7 17.10 44.54 27.62
N LEU A 8 16.16 45.26 27.01
CA LEU A 8 14.90 44.65 26.61
C LEU A 8 15.22 43.75 25.41
N THR A 9 15.43 42.47 25.67
CA THR A 9 15.22 41.44 24.65
C THR A 9 13.72 41.46 24.33
N PHE A 10 13.36 42.06 23.19
CA PHE A 10 12.08 41.78 22.57
C PHE A 10 12.10 40.30 22.18
N LEU A 11 11.61 39.45 23.07
CA LEU A 11 11.06 38.15 22.68
C LEU A 11 9.82 38.48 21.83
N GLN A 12 10.01 38.67 20.52
CA GLN A 12 8.90 38.42 19.61
C GLN A 12 8.55 36.95 19.83
N SER A 13 7.40 36.68 20.45
CA SER A 13 6.83 35.34 20.42
C SER A 13 6.53 35.06 18.95
N THR A 14 7.43 34.37 18.27
CA THR A 14 7.11 33.70 17.02
C THR A 14 5.97 32.74 17.36
N ALA A 15 4.83 32.89 16.69
CA ALA A 15 3.78 31.89 16.81
C ALA A 15 4.38 30.51 16.48
N PRO A 16 4.00 29.44 17.17
CA PRO A 16 4.49 28.09 16.85
C PRO A 16 4.05 27.70 15.44
N ILE A 17 4.87 26.93 14.71
CA ILE A 17 4.53 26.46 13.36
C ILE A 17 3.33 25.48 13.37
N ASP A 18 3.10 24.82 14.51
CA ASP A 18 2.03 23.85 14.72
C ASP A 18 0.65 24.38 14.30
N GLY A 19 -0.05 23.60 13.47
CA GLY A 19 -1.43 23.88 13.07
C GLY A 19 -1.69 23.65 11.58
N THR A 20 -2.89 24.03 11.15
CA THR A 20 -3.31 23.94 9.75
C THR A 20 -3.08 25.25 9.00
N TRP A 21 -2.65 25.12 7.76
CA TRP A 21 -2.27 26.20 6.87
C TRP A 21 -2.92 26.00 5.49
N ARG A 22 -3.31 27.10 4.85
CA ARG A 22 -3.89 27.08 3.50
C ARG A 22 -3.20 28.09 2.60
N ALA A 23 -2.90 27.68 1.38
CA ALA A 23 -2.43 28.56 0.31
C ALA A 23 -3.30 28.37 -0.92
N THR A 24 -3.37 29.40 -1.76
CA THR A 24 -3.87 29.26 -3.14
C THR A 24 -2.64 29.15 -4.05
N VAL A 25 -2.50 28.03 -4.75
CA VAL A 25 -1.39 27.76 -5.67
C VAL A 25 -1.98 27.61 -7.07
N GLY A 26 -1.69 28.58 -7.94
CA GLY A 26 -2.36 28.66 -9.26
C GLY A 26 -3.87 28.89 -9.12
N SER A 27 -4.68 27.98 -9.65
CA SER A 27 -6.15 27.97 -9.56
C SER A 27 -6.72 27.18 -8.39
N HIS A 28 -5.88 26.51 -7.60
CA HIS A 28 -6.31 25.53 -6.60
C HIS A 28 -5.91 25.96 -5.19
N ASP A 29 -6.65 25.45 -4.20
CA ASP A 29 -6.31 25.64 -2.80
C ASP A 29 -5.62 24.39 -2.24
N ALA A 30 -4.48 24.59 -1.58
CA ALA A 30 -3.76 23.55 -0.86
C ALA A 30 -3.95 23.73 0.64
N VAL A 31 -4.16 22.63 1.37
CA VAL A 31 -4.23 22.60 2.83
C VAL A 31 -3.13 21.67 3.34
N ILE A 32 -2.33 22.16 4.27
CA ILE A 32 -1.32 21.37 4.98
C ILE A 32 -1.54 21.48 6.49
N ALA A 33 -1.25 20.43 7.23
CA ALA A 33 -1.14 20.49 8.69
C ALA A 33 0.28 20.13 9.09
N LEU A 34 0.84 20.90 10.03
CA LEU A 34 2.24 20.78 10.46
C LEU A 34 2.32 20.66 11.98
N LYS A 35 3.33 19.94 12.46
CA LYS A 35 3.72 19.88 13.87
C LYS A 35 5.23 19.77 14.01
N SER A 36 5.81 20.49 14.97
CA SER A 36 7.25 20.39 15.26
C SER A 36 7.60 19.40 16.36
N CYS A 37 8.64 18.61 16.12
CA CYS A 37 9.36 17.82 17.13
C CYS A 37 10.25 18.72 18.00
N ALA A 38 10.75 18.20 19.12
CA ALA A 38 11.55 18.96 20.07
C ALA A 38 12.91 19.44 19.50
N ASP A 39 13.44 18.73 18.52
CA ASP A 39 14.70 19.02 17.83
C ASP A 39 14.57 20.00 16.65
N GLY A 40 13.33 20.36 16.29
CA GLY A 40 13.00 21.26 15.19
C GLY A 40 12.69 20.56 13.86
N GLU A 41 12.65 19.22 13.82
CA GLU A 41 12.05 18.50 12.69
C GLU A 41 10.54 18.74 12.62
N LEU A 42 9.98 18.60 11.42
CA LEU A 42 8.56 18.79 11.14
C LEU A 42 7.93 17.52 10.61
N ILE A 43 6.81 17.15 11.22
CA ILE A 43 5.84 16.20 10.66
C ILE A 43 4.77 17.01 9.94
N GLY A 44 4.34 16.54 8.79
CA GLY A 44 3.23 17.15 8.07
C GLY A 44 2.34 16.17 7.32
N ILE A 45 1.14 16.63 7.02
CA ILE A 45 0.16 15.92 6.20
C ILE A 45 -0.49 16.89 5.21
N LEU A 46 -0.79 16.41 4.00
CA LEU A 46 -1.67 17.07 3.03
C LEU A 46 -3.01 16.32 3.01
N PRO A 47 -4.04 16.78 3.76
CA PRO A 47 -5.21 15.95 4.01
C PRO A 47 -6.08 15.63 2.79
N ALA A 48 -5.88 16.30 1.65
CA ALA A 48 -6.67 16.15 0.43
C ALA A 48 -5.85 15.75 -0.80
N GLU A 49 -4.56 15.45 -0.63
CA GLU A 49 -3.65 15.21 -1.75
C GLU A 49 -3.27 13.73 -1.78
N PRO A 50 -3.92 12.90 -2.61
CA PRO A 50 -3.62 11.47 -2.66
C PRO A 50 -2.23 11.16 -3.22
N THR A 51 -1.71 12.03 -4.09
CA THR A 51 -0.48 11.75 -4.83
C THR A 51 0.74 12.48 -4.32
N ILE A 52 0.58 13.41 -3.38
CA ILE A 52 1.67 14.22 -2.84
C ILE A 52 1.66 14.09 -1.32
N SER A 53 2.82 13.80 -0.74
CA SER A 53 3.02 13.70 0.69
C SER A 53 4.11 14.68 1.17
N ILE A 54 4.03 15.09 2.44
CA ILE A 54 5.16 15.73 3.13
C ILE A 54 6.06 14.61 3.65
N THR A 55 7.30 14.58 3.16
CA THR A 55 8.31 13.60 3.59
C THR A 55 9.11 14.06 4.79
N GLY A 56 9.01 15.34 5.14
CA GLY A 56 9.60 15.91 6.34
C GLY A 56 9.80 17.42 6.21
N GLY A 57 10.49 17.99 7.16
CA GLY A 57 10.81 19.41 7.16
C GLY A 57 11.60 19.83 8.39
N THR A 58 11.97 21.10 8.44
CA THR A 58 12.66 21.68 9.59
C THR A 58 12.16 23.09 9.86
N VAL A 59 12.17 23.48 11.13
CA VAL A 59 11.96 24.85 11.59
C VAL A 59 13.16 25.32 12.40
N SER A 60 13.77 26.43 12.00
CA SER A 60 14.88 27.05 12.72
C SER A 60 14.65 28.55 12.87
N GLY A 61 14.29 28.97 14.08
CA GLY A 61 13.82 30.32 14.34
C GLY A 61 12.52 30.59 13.59
N SER A 62 12.54 31.51 12.63
CA SER A 62 11.42 31.77 11.73
C SER A 62 11.53 31.07 10.38
N ASN A 63 12.67 30.45 10.06
CA ASN A 63 12.86 29.81 8.77
C ASN A 63 12.24 28.41 8.79
N VAL A 64 11.52 28.07 7.73
CA VAL A 64 10.83 26.80 7.56
C VAL A 64 11.22 26.20 6.23
N THR A 65 11.55 24.91 6.24
CA THR A 65 11.73 24.11 5.03
C THR A 65 10.82 22.90 5.10
N LEU A 66 10.12 22.61 4.01
CA LEU A 66 9.31 21.40 3.84
C LEU A 66 9.77 20.64 2.60
N TYR A 67 9.80 19.31 2.71
CA TYR A 67 10.12 18.40 1.63
C TYR A 67 8.87 17.60 1.27
N PHE A 68 8.71 17.36 -0.01
CA PHE A 68 7.57 16.63 -0.54
C PHE A 68 8.04 15.53 -1.49
N SER A 69 7.23 14.51 -1.63
CA SER A 69 7.35 13.50 -2.69
C SER A 69 5.98 13.24 -3.29
N GLY A 70 5.94 12.72 -4.50
CA GLY A 70 4.68 12.34 -5.10
C GLY A 70 4.77 11.89 -6.55
N GLU A 71 3.60 11.67 -7.12
CA GLU A 71 3.42 11.31 -8.53
C GLU A 71 2.26 12.11 -9.16
N ASP A 72 2.26 12.22 -10.48
CA ASP A 72 1.18 12.85 -11.25
C ASP A 72 0.39 11.82 -12.08
N GLY A 73 0.47 10.55 -11.67
CA GLY A 73 -0.02 9.34 -12.34
C GLY A 73 0.50 9.10 -13.75
N GLY A 74 1.49 9.87 -14.21
CA GLY A 74 2.37 9.55 -15.34
C GLY A 74 3.79 9.17 -14.92
N GLY A 75 4.13 9.38 -13.64
CA GLY A 75 5.41 9.03 -13.03
C GLY A 75 5.70 9.87 -11.79
N SER A 76 6.91 9.73 -11.25
CA SER A 76 7.33 10.53 -10.11
C SER A 76 7.39 12.01 -10.47
N ILE A 77 6.84 12.86 -9.60
CA ILE A 77 7.06 14.29 -9.64
C ILE A 77 8.51 14.53 -9.17
N GLY A 78 9.22 15.46 -9.82
CA GLY A 78 10.57 15.84 -9.39
C GLY A 78 10.57 16.40 -7.96
N ASP A 79 11.74 16.44 -7.31
CA ASP A 79 11.88 16.95 -5.95
C ASP A 79 11.16 18.30 -5.76
N PHE A 80 10.04 18.26 -5.04
CA PHE A 80 9.22 19.41 -4.69
C PHE A 80 9.58 19.82 -3.26
N SER A 81 9.87 21.11 -3.05
CA SER A 81 10.21 21.64 -1.71
C SER A 81 9.66 23.03 -1.52
N PHE A 82 9.45 23.43 -0.26
CA PHE A 82 9.10 24.78 0.11
C PHE A 82 10.14 25.33 1.09
N THR A 83 10.58 26.57 0.88
CA THR A 83 11.38 27.33 1.85
C THR A 83 10.73 28.67 2.11
N GLY A 84 10.49 28.99 3.38
CA GLY A 84 9.78 30.20 3.75
C GLY A 84 10.12 30.73 5.13
N VAL A 85 9.42 31.81 5.49
CA VAL A 85 9.57 32.52 6.76
C VAL A 85 8.21 32.61 7.44
N LEU A 86 8.16 32.09 8.66
CA LEU A 86 7.02 32.19 9.56
C LEU A 86 6.96 33.57 10.21
N SER A 87 5.82 34.25 10.02
CA SER A 87 5.50 35.54 10.62
C SER A 87 4.08 35.57 11.15
N GLY A 88 3.90 35.09 12.39
CA GLY A 88 2.59 35.01 13.03
C GLY A 88 1.71 33.96 12.36
N ASP A 89 0.64 34.40 11.70
CA ASP A 89 -0.33 33.54 11.00
C ASP A 89 -0.05 33.42 9.49
N VAL A 90 1.13 33.85 9.06
CA VAL A 90 1.57 33.81 7.66
C VAL A 90 2.88 33.05 7.57
N LEU A 91 2.94 32.10 6.64
CA LEU A 91 4.14 31.40 6.24
C LEU A 91 4.38 31.73 4.75
N ASP A 92 5.34 32.62 4.50
CA ASP A 92 5.58 33.20 3.18
C ASP A 92 6.92 32.73 2.63
N GLY A 93 6.96 32.26 1.38
CA GLY A 93 8.15 31.64 0.84
C GLY A 93 8.04 31.26 -0.62
N GLN A 94 8.93 30.35 -1.04
CA GLN A 94 9.01 29.87 -2.40
C GLN A 94 8.94 28.35 -2.44
N GLY A 95 8.05 27.83 -3.28
CA GLY A 95 8.03 26.44 -3.69
C GLY A 95 8.96 26.22 -4.88
N LEU A 96 9.81 25.20 -4.84
CA LEU A 96 10.58 24.72 -5.98
C LEU A 96 9.82 23.55 -6.61
N VAL A 97 9.23 23.77 -7.79
CA VAL A 97 8.50 22.78 -8.59
C VAL A 97 9.21 22.62 -9.92
N ASP A 98 9.71 21.42 -10.23
CA ASP A 98 10.38 21.11 -11.51
C ASP A 98 11.47 22.14 -11.90
N GLY A 99 12.28 22.54 -10.92
CA GLY A 99 13.35 23.53 -11.13
C GLY A 99 12.88 24.99 -11.25
N SER A 100 11.58 25.25 -11.11
CA SER A 100 10.98 26.58 -11.15
C SER A 100 10.56 27.03 -9.75
N LEU A 101 10.83 28.31 -9.42
CA LEU A 101 10.40 28.91 -8.16
C LEU A 101 9.04 29.58 -8.31
N LEU A 102 8.12 29.25 -7.42
CA LEU A 102 6.79 29.83 -7.32
C LEU A 102 6.64 30.47 -5.94
N ASP A 103 6.20 31.72 -5.89
CA ASP A 103 5.89 32.37 -4.62
C ASP A 103 4.62 31.74 -4.03
N VAL A 104 4.70 31.29 -2.78
CA VAL A 104 3.60 30.64 -2.07
C VAL A 104 3.44 31.27 -0.70
N THR A 105 2.22 31.69 -0.39
CA THR A 105 1.88 32.25 0.91
C THR A 105 0.80 31.39 1.57
N PHE A 106 1.20 30.68 2.62
CA PHE A 106 0.31 29.92 3.49
C PHE A 106 -0.23 30.81 4.61
N ASN A 107 -1.54 30.77 4.81
CA ASN A 107 -2.24 31.46 5.90
C ASN A 107 -2.77 30.43 6.88
N ARG A 108 -2.61 30.70 8.18
CA ARG A 108 -3.12 29.81 9.22
C ARG A 108 -4.65 29.73 9.16
N VAL A 109 -5.17 28.53 9.28
CA VAL A 109 -6.61 28.24 9.27
C VAL A 109 -7.05 27.73 10.64
N THR A 110 -8.17 28.27 11.13
CA THR A 110 -8.84 27.82 12.37
C THR A 110 -10.19 27.15 12.10
N ALA A 111 -10.57 27.04 10.82
CA ALA A 111 -11.82 26.44 10.42
C ALA A 111 -11.79 24.92 10.62
N ASN A 112 -12.87 24.36 11.16
CA ASN A 112 -13.06 22.92 11.23
C ASN A 112 -13.51 22.39 9.87
N TYR A 113 -12.84 21.35 9.42
CA TYR A 113 -13.14 20.67 8.17
C TYR A 113 -13.13 19.16 8.39
N GLU A 114 -13.75 18.45 7.47
CA GLU A 114 -13.72 16.99 7.35
C GLU A 114 -13.10 16.63 6.01
N VAL A 115 -12.34 15.54 6.02
CA VAL A 115 -11.81 14.88 4.82
C VAL A 115 -12.63 13.63 4.60
N GLN A 116 -13.20 13.53 3.40
CA GLN A 116 -13.94 12.38 2.94
C GLN A 116 -13.06 11.58 1.97
N PHE A 117 -13.00 10.27 2.19
CA PHE A 117 -12.24 9.34 1.37
C PHE A 117 -13.25 8.57 0.54
N MET A 118 -13.13 8.67 -0.78
CA MET A 118 -14.02 8.00 -1.72
C MET A 118 -13.19 7.18 -2.68
N GLU A 119 -13.77 6.07 -3.09
CA GLU A 119 -13.18 5.18 -4.06
C GLU A 119 -14.20 4.93 -5.17
N VAL A 120 -13.78 5.11 -6.42
CA VAL A 120 -14.63 4.95 -7.61
C VAL A 120 -13.96 4.06 -8.65
N VAL A 121 -14.75 3.38 -9.47
CA VAL A 121 -14.28 2.44 -10.51
C VAL A 121 -15.03 2.69 -11.80
N ASP A 122 -14.32 2.64 -12.92
CA ASP A 122 -14.92 2.50 -14.24
C ASP A 122 -15.25 1.01 -14.55
N PRO A 123 -16.53 0.61 -14.64
CA PRO A 123 -16.92 -0.76 -14.92
C PRO A 123 -16.57 -1.21 -16.36
N ASP A 124 -16.36 -0.28 -17.30
CA ASP A 124 -16.13 -0.58 -18.72
C ASP A 124 -14.64 -0.74 -19.06
N VAL A 125 -13.73 -0.30 -18.17
CA VAL A 125 -12.27 -0.37 -18.41
C VAL A 125 -11.70 -1.78 -18.20
N SER A 126 -12.42 -2.69 -17.51
CA SER A 126 -12.34 -4.15 -17.73
C SER A 126 -13.38 -4.88 -16.88
N PRO A 127 -14.31 -5.66 -17.47
CA PRO A 127 -15.17 -6.59 -16.72
C PRO A 127 -14.40 -7.74 -16.03
N ILE A 128 -13.08 -7.79 -16.18
CA ILE A 128 -12.22 -8.86 -15.66
C ILE A 128 -11.42 -8.36 -14.42
N TYR A 129 -11.28 -7.04 -14.19
CA TYR A 129 -10.37 -6.48 -13.15
C TYR A 129 -10.93 -5.26 -12.40
N PRO A 130 -11.84 -5.42 -11.45
CA PRO A 130 -12.46 -4.29 -10.72
C PRO A 130 -11.52 -3.60 -9.71
N GLU A 131 -10.46 -4.26 -9.26
CA GLU A 131 -9.58 -3.81 -8.17
C GLU A 131 -8.44 -2.91 -8.65
N VAL A 132 -8.16 -3.03 -9.94
CA VAL A 132 -7.08 -2.36 -10.69
C VAL A 132 -7.56 -1.04 -11.26
N ASN A 133 -8.87 -0.79 -11.27
CA ASN A 133 -9.45 0.37 -11.94
C ASN A 133 -10.05 1.37 -10.96
N ALA A 134 -9.63 1.30 -9.71
CA ALA A 134 -9.97 2.27 -8.69
C ALA A 134 -9.38 3.65 -9.03
N THR A 135 -10.12 4.70 -8.75
CA THR A 135 -9.62 6.06 -8.58
C THR A 135 -9.96 6.45 -7.16
N LEU A 136 -8.96 6.88 -6.41
CA LEU A 136 -9.20 7.40 -5.06
C LEU A 136 -9.43 8.89 -5.16
N LEU A 137 -10.50 9.39 -4.52
CA LEU A 137 -10.83 10.79 -4.43
C LEU A 137 -10.84 11.22 -2.96
N PHE A 138 -10.20 12.35 -2.70
CA PHE A 138 -10.09 12.95 -1.40
C PHE A 138 -10.65 14.36 -1.50
N ASN A 139 -11.64 14.69 -0.68
CA ASN A 139 -12.20 16.04 -0.65
C ASN A 139 -12.31 16.57 0.77
N ILE A 140 -11.85 17.80 0.95
CA ILE A 140 -12.06 18.60 2.14
C ILE A 140 -13.37 19.37 1.98
N VAL A 141 -14.27 19.19 2.96
CA VAL A 141 -15.45 20.02 3.11
C VAL A 141 -15.49 20.65 4.51
N THR A 142 -16.06 21.84 4.60
CA THR A 142 -16.44 22.41 5.91
C THR A 142 -17.52 21.55 6.56
N TYR A 143 -17.69 21.63 7.88
CA TYR A 143 -18.82 20.96 8.58
C TYR A 143 -20.22 21.41 8.10
N ALA A 144 -20.29 22.48 7.31
CA ALA A 144 -21.52 22.93 6.66
C ALA A 144 -21.72 22.31 5.25
N GLY A 145 -20.83 21.42 4.82
CA GLY A 145 -20.88 20.73 3.52
C GLY A 145 -20.33 21.54 2.34
N ASN A 146 -19.62 22.65 2.58
CA ASN A 146 -18.99 23.42 1.48
C ASN A 146 -17.62 22.86 1.14
N PHE A 147 -17.37 22.58 -0.14
CA PHE A 147 -16.07 22.19 -0.68
C PHE A 147 -15.00 23.27 -0.44
N ILE A 148 -13.79 22.83 -0.09
CA ILE A 148 -12.61 23.69 0.10
C ILE A 148 -11.52 23.33 -0.91
N SER A 149 -11.17 22.05 -0.98
CA SER A 149 -10.07 21.51 -1.78
C SER A 149 -10.25 20.00 -1.91
N GLY A 150 -9.59 19.39 -2.87
CA GLY A 150 -9.60 17.95 -3.09
C GLY A 150 -8.63 17.55 -4.18
N GLY A 151 -8.28 16.28 -4.17
CA GLY A 151 -7.43 15.65 -5.16
C GLY A 151 -7.93 14.26 -5.50
N PHE A 152 -7.42 13.71 -6.58
CA PHE A 152 -7.71 12.34 -6.98
C PHE A 152 -6.48 11.70 -7.61
N VAL A 153 -6.42 10.37 -7.61
CA VAL A 153 -5.38 9.58 -8.28
C VAL A 153 -6.02 8.47 -9.08
N GLY A 154 -5.67 8.36 -10.36
CA GLY A 154 -6.08 7.25 -11.22
C GLY A 154 -4.93 6.26 -11.36
N PHE A 155 -5.21 4.95 -11.25
CA PHE A 155 -4.15 3.94 -11.15
C PHE A 155 -3.66 3.37 -12.49
N HIS A 156 -4.41 3.45 -13.60
CA HIS A 156 -4.03 2.71 -14.84
C HIS A 156 -4.22 3.41 -16.19
N THR A 157 -5.19 4.32 -16.34
CA THR A 157 -5.39 5.01 -17.62
C THR A 157 -5.55 6.51 -17.43
N CYS A 158 -4.88 7.30 -18.28
CA CYS A 158 -5.14 8.74 -18.34
C CYS A 158 -6.49 9.08 -19.03
N GLU A 159 -7.33 8.08 -19.32
CA GLU A 159 -8.64 8.30 -19.90
C GLU A 159 -9.65 8.63 -18.81
N PHE A 160 -9.73 7.81 -17.75
CA PHE A 160 -10.61 8.05 -16.60
C PHE A 160 -10.11 9.23 -15.76
N ILE A 161 -10.68 10.41 -16.01
CA ILE A 161 -10.43 11.67 -15.30
C ILE A 161 -8.92 12.02 -15.20
N ALA A 162 -8.13 11.54 -16.17
CA ALA A 162 -6.72 11.87 -16.39
C ALA A 162 -5.79 11.71 -15.18
N CYS A 163 -5.26 10.49 -15.00
CA CYS A 163 -4.00 10.16 -14.30
C CYS A 163 -3.79 10.82 -12.92
N GLY A 164 -4.84 11.25 -12.24
CA GLY A 164 -4.73 11.98 -10.99
C GLY A 164 -4.57 13.49 -11.19
N GLY A 165 -5.01 14.27 -10.19
CA GLY A 165 -5.03 15.71 -10.25
C GLY A 165 -5.90 16.34 -9.17
N MET A 166 -6.34 17.57 -9.41
CA MET A 166 -7.07 18.37 -8.42
C MET A 166 -8.57 18.40 -8.69
N ILE A 167 -9.35 18.45 -7.62
CA ILE A 167 -10.79 18.70 -7.67
C ILE A 167 -11.04 20.21 -7.63
N ASP A 168 -11.74 20.75 -8.63
CA ASP A 168 -12.07 22.17 -8.70
C ASP A 168 -13.32 22.51 -7.90
N SER A 169 -14.33 21.63 -7.97
CA SER A 169 -15.56 21.84 -7.23
C SER A 169 -16.32 20.53 -7.00
N VAL A 170 -16.96 20.46 -5.84
CA VAL A 170 -17.97 19.46 -5.53
C VAL A 170 -19.26 20.20 -5.25
N SER A 171 -20.35 19.78 -5.91
CA SER A 171 -21.68 20.36 -5.71
C SER A 171 -22.73 19.26 -5.62
N THR A 172 -23.77 19.50 -4.83
CA THR A 172 -24.91 18.59 -4.70
C THR A 172 -26.19 19.33 -5.04
N ASP A 173 -26.93 18.83 -6.02
CA ASP A 173 -28.28 19.32 -6.31
C ASP A 173 -29.23 18.84 -5.20
N ARG A 174 -29.71 19.78 -4.40
CA ARG A 174 -30.59 19.51 -3.26
C ARG A 174 -31.99 18.99 -3.63
N THR A 175 -32.36 19.06 -4.91
CA THR A 175 -33.66 18.60 -5.41
C THR A 175 -33.62 17.17 -5.93
N THR A 176 -32.51 16.77 -6.55
CA THR A 176 -32.32 15.42 -7.10
C THR A 176 -31.45 14.53 -6.21
N GLY A 177 -30.63 15.12 -5.33
CA GLY A 177 -29.58 14.41 -4.61
C GLY A 177 -28.38 14.05 -5.49
N GLU A 178 -28.30 14.59 -6.71
CA GLU A 178 -27.17 14.36 -7.62
C GLU A 178 -25.93 15.11 -7.14
N HIS A 179 -24.80 14.42 -7.07
CA HIS A 179 -23.48 14.97 -6.80
C HIS A 179 -22.77 15.20 -8.13
N THR A 180 -22.28 16.41 -8.37
CA THR A 180 -21.40 16.74 -9.50
C THR A 180 -20.03 17.11 -8.95
N ILE A 181 -19.00 16.39 -9.40
CA ILE A 181 -17.60 16.64 -9.10
C ILE A 181 -16.92 17.10 -10.39
N ILE A 182 -16.36 18.30 -10.37
CA ILE A 182 -15.58 18.86 -11.49
C ILE A 182 -14.10 18.78 -11.11
N THR A 183 -13.30 18.28 -12.03
CA THR A 183 -11.88 17.96 -11.83
C THR A 183 -11.05 18.55 -12.96
N THR A 184 -9.81 18.96 -12.66
CA THR A 184 -8.83 19.33 -13.68
C THR A 184 -7.50 18.66 -13.38
N SER A 185 -6.90 18.02 -14.39
CA SER A 185 -5.55 17.46 -14.33
C SER A 185 -4.75 17.84 -15.56
N SER A 186 -3.60 18.51 -15.39
CA SER A 186 -2.58 18.68 -16.45
C SER A 186 -3.10 19.13 -17.83
N GLY A 187 -4.13 19.99 -17.87
CA GLY A 187 -4.75 20.46 -19.11
C GLY A 187 -5.77 19.48 -19.73
N VAL A 188 -6.26 18.54 -18.92
CA VAL A 188 -7.43 17.70 -19.14
C VAL A 188 -8.53 18.15 -18.19
N ASP A 189 -9.67 18.54 -18.77
CA ASP A 189 -10.86 18.87 -18.02
C ASP A 189 -11.68 17.58 -17.83
N GLY A 190 -12.05 17.27 -16.59
CA GLY A 190 -12.83 16.10 -16.22
C GLY A 190 -14.12 16.47 -15.48
N GLU A 191 -15.15 15.66 -15.66
CA GLU A 191 -16.43 15.81 -14.95
C GLU A 191 -16.96 14.44 -14.55
N LEU A 192 -17.32 14.29 -13.27
CA LEU A 192 -18.09 13.17 -12.74
C LEU A 192 -19.48 13.66 -12.32
N ARG A 193 -20.50 12.92 -12.74
CA ARG A 193 -21.89 13.11 -12.29
C ARG A 193 -22.37 11.83 -11.66
N ALA A 194 -22.70 11.87 -10.37
CA ALA A 194 -23.07 10.70 -9.57
C ALA A 194 -24.43 10.90 -8.87
N THR A 195 -25.18 9.82 -8.72
CA THR A 195 -26.33 9.75 -7.82
C THR A 195 -26.00 8.80 -6.66
N TRP A 196 -26.34 9.21 -5.44
CA TRP A 196 -26.18 8.40 -4.25
C TRP A 196 -27.35 7.44 -4.05
N ASP A 197 -27.05 6.15 -3.89
CA ASP A 197 -27.99 5.15 -3.39
C ASP A 197 -27.78 4.95 -1.89
N GLY A 198 -28.72 5.47 -1.09
CA GLY A 198 -28.65 5.35 0.38
C GLY A 198 -28.92 3.95 0.93
N VAL A 199 -29.43 3.02 0.11
CA VAL A 199 -29.64 1.61 0.49
C VAL A 199 -28.36 0.81 0.28
N GLU A 200 -27.80 0.90 -0.93
CA GLU A 200 -26.57 0.19 -1.30
C GLU A 200 -25.31 0.89 -0.78
N LYS A 201 -25.43 2.13 -0.30
CA LYS A 201 -24.32 2.97 0.16
C LYS A 201 -23.27 3.19 -0.91
N THR A 202 -23.72 3.36 -2.15
CA THR A 202 -22.87 3.55 -3.33
C THR A 202 -23.28 4.76 -4.15
N PHE A 203 -22.32 5.33 -4.86
CA PHE A 203 -22.53 6.25 -5.95
C PHE A 203 -22.51 5.47 -7.27
N SER A 204 -23.36 5.85 -8.20
CA SER A 204 -23.24 5.43 -9.61
C SER A 204 -23.46 6.62 -10.51
N GLY A 205 -22.81 6.63 -11.66
CA GLY A 205 -22.76 7.83 -12.46
C GLY A 205 -22.04 7.68 -13.79
N THR A 206 -21.77 8.83 -14.39
CA THR A 206 -21.02 8.95 -15.63
C THR A 206 -19.87 9.91 -15.47
N TRP A 207 -18.76 9.62 -16.14
CA TRP A 207 -17.61 10.50 -16.22
C TRP A 207 -17.32 10.92 -17.66
N THR A 208 -16.67 12.07 -17.82
CA THR A 208 -16.11 12.52 -19.10
C THR A 208 -14.76 13.17 -18.88
N SER A 209 -13.83 13.04 -19.84
CA SER A 209 -12.55 13.74 -19.85
C SER A 209 -12.27 14.33 -21.24
N ILE A 210 -11.68 15.52 -21.29
CA ILE A 210 -11.31 16.19 -22.54
C ILE A 210 -9.90 16.73 -22.42
N ASN A 211 -8.96 16.21 -23.21
CA ASN A 211 -7.57 16.66 -23.18
C ASN A 211 -7.33 17.92 -24.03
N SER A 212 -6.16 18.54 -23.87
CA SER A 212 -5.74 19.74 -24.62
C SER A 212 -5.72 19.60 -26.14
N SER A 213 -5.69 18.35 -26.68
CA SER A 213 -5.79 18.07 -28.12
C SER A 213 -7.23 17.94 -28.62
N GLY A 214 -8.22 18.01 -27.72
CA GLY A 214 -9.65 17.86 -28.01
C GLY A 214 -10.12 16.41 -28.12
N TYR A 215 -9.31 15.44 -27.71
CA TYR A 215 -9.76 14.05 -27.55
C TYR A 215 -10.65 13.97 -26.32
N SER A 216 -11.81 13.33 -26.47
CA SER A 216 -12.79 13.15 -25.41
C SER A 216 -13.00 11.66 -25.11
N ALA A 217 -12.95 11.29 -23.84
CA ALA A 217 -13.33 9.98 -23.34
C ALA A 217 -14.48 10.11 -22.32
N GLY A 218 -15.14 9.00 -22.02
CA GLY A 218 -16.21 8.96 -21.03
C GLY A 218 -16.80 7.56 -20.89
N GLY A 219 -17.46 7.33 -19.77
CA GLY A 219 -17.99 6.02 -19.39
C GLY A 219 -18.92 6.12 -18.19
N GLU A 220 -19.35 4.96 -17.69
CA GLU A 220 -20.04 4.86 -16.40
C GLU A 220 -19.02 4.75 -15.26
N PHE A 221 -19.46 4.91 -14.02
CA PHE A 221 -18.65 4.56 -12.85
C PHE A 221 -19.55 4.13 -11.69
N PHE A 222 -18.99 3.36 -10.77
CA PHE A 222 -19.54 3.10 -9.44
C PHE A 222 -18.53 3.49 -8.37
N GLY A 223 -18.96 3.68 -7.13
CA GLY A 223 -18.03 3.95 -6.04
C GLY A 223 -18.73 4.09 -4.69
N SER A 224 -17.97 4.35 -3.65
CA SER A 224 -18.50 4.54 -2.31
C SER A 224 -17.50 5.24 -1.40
N GLN A 225 -18.00 5.72 -0.26
CA GLN A 225 -17.15 6.26 0.78
C GLN A 225 -16.38 5.12 1.48
N GLN A 226 -15.09 5.34 1.74
CA GLN A 226 -14.24 4.41 2.47
C GLN A 226 -14.15 4.74 3.98
N GLY A 227 -14.26 6.02 4.33
CA GLY A 227 -14.17 6.51 5.70
C GLY A 227 -14.02 8.04 5.75
N MET A 228 -13.70 8.58 6.92
CA MET A 228 -13.45 10.02 7.11
C MET A 228 -12.45 10.35 8.22
N ALA A 229 -11.94 11.59 8.17
CA ALA A 229 -11.20 12.20 9.26
C ALA A 229 -11.58 13.67 9.48
N TYR A 230 -11.47 14.12 10.72
CA TYR A 230 -11.75 15.50 11.08
C TYR A 230 -10.46 16.31 11.25
N SER A 231 -10.56 17.62 11.06
CA SER A 231 -9.42 18.54 11.17
C SER A 231 -8.68 18.47 12.51
N HIS A 232 -9.39 18.22 13.61
CA HIS A 232 -8.79 18.07 14.94
C HIS A 232 -8.02 16.75 15.09
N SER A 233 -8.45 15.70 14.38
CA SER A 233 -7.79 14.39 14.40
C SER A 233 -6.38 14.43 13.83
N PHE A 234 -6.11 15.31 12.84
CA PHE A 234 -4.74 15.48 12.31
C PHE A 234 -3.79 16.03 13.37
N ASP A 235 -4.19 17.06 14.11
CA ASP A 235 -3.35 17.65 15.17
C ASP A 235 -3.10 16.65 16.32
N GLU A 236 -4.14 15.87 16.65
CA GLU A 236 -4.06 14.81 17.66
C GLU A 236 -3.09 13.70 17.24
N VAL A 237 -3.23 13.15 16.03
CA VAL A 237 -2.36 12.08 15.53
C VAL A 237 -0.92 12.54 15.40
N MET A 238 -0.68 13.69 14.76
CA MET A 238 0.69 14.24 14.67
C MET A 238 1.26 14.50 16.06
N GLY A 239 0.44 14.93 17.03
CA GLY A 239 0.88 15.14 18.42
C GLY A 239 1.27 13.85 19.14
N LEU A 240 0.56 12.76 18.90
CA LEU A 240 0.95 11.45 19.43
C LEU A 240 2.25 10.96 18.78
N LEU A 241 2.42 11.16 17.47
CA LEU A 241 3.64 10.79 16.74
C LEU A 241 4.87 11.60 17.17
N THR A 242 4.74 12.93 17.36
CA THR A 242 5.85 13.73 17.92
C THR A 242 6.17 13.30 19.34
N THR A 243 5.16 13.03 20.17
CA THR A 243 5.37 12.55 21.56
C THR A 243 6.07 11.19 21.58
N PHE A 244 5.74 10.30 20.64
CA PHE A 244 6.45 9.03 20.46
C PHE A 244 7.92 9.28 20.13
N SER A 245 8.18 10.09 19.10
CA SER A 245 9.52 10.40 18.61
C SER A 245 10.38 11.00 19.73
N ASP A 246 9.95 12.14 20.27
CA ASP A 246 10.65 12.87 21.32
C ASP A 246 10.88 11.96 22.55
N GLY A 247 9.87 11.16 22.92
CA GLY A 247 9.96 10.27 24.07
C GLY A 247 10.99 9.15 23.90
N VAL A 248 11.08 8.55 22.70
CA VAL A 248 12.06 7.49 22.37
C VAL A 248 13.48 8.06 22.30
N GLU A 249 13.65 9.22 21.69
CA GLU A 249 14.95 9.89 21.51
C GLU A 249 15.51 10.45 22.83
N ASP A 250 14.63 10.93 23.72
CA ASP A 250 15.00 11.28 25.10
C ASP A 250 15.16 10.05 26.01
N GLU A 251 14.96 8.84 25.48
CA GLU A 251 15.04 7.55 26.18
C GLU A 251 14.13 7.50 27.43
N THR A 252 12.90 8.01 27.28
CA THR A 252 11.91 8.08 28.35
C THR A 252 10.70 7.18 28.09
N LEU A 253 10.09 6.69 29.17
CA LEU A 253 8.84 5.93 29.06
C LEU A 253 7.62 6.80 28.69
N SER A 254 7.79 8.11 28.49
CA SER A 254 6.67 8.96 28.04
C SER A 254 6.19 8.59 26.62
N ALA A 255 7.06 7.96 25.81
CA ALA A 255 6.69 7.43 24.50
C ALA A 255 5.58 6.36 24.58
N SER A 256 5.48 5.61 25.68
CA SER A 256 4.41 4.61 25.84
C SER A 256 3.08 5.22 26.26
N ASP A 257 3.09 6.43 26.83
CA ASP A 257 1.86 7.06 27.31
C ASP A 257 0.89 7.34 26.18
N ILE A 258 1.32 7.41 24.93
CA ILE A 258 0.45 7.61 23.76
C ILE A 258 -0.51 6.43 23.51
N PHE A 259 -0.18 5.25 24.02
CA PHE A 259 -1.00 4.04 23.87
C PHE A 259 -2.00 3.93 25.01
N ASP A 260 -3.23 3.53 24.71
CA ASP A 260 -4.25 3.31 25.73
C ASP A 260 -3.97 2.06 26.57
N THR A 261 -4.43 2.10 27.82
CA THR A 261 -4.33 0.98 28.78
C THR A 261 -5.00 -0.31 28.32
N SER A 262 -5.94 -0.23 27.38
CA SER A 262 -6.74 -1.36 26.87
C SER A 262 -6.17 -2.03 25.62
N TYR A 263 -4.97 -1.64 25.17
CA TYR A 263 -4.41 -2.06 23.87
C TYR A 263 -4.43 -3.59 23.65
N LEU A 264 -5.09 -4.03 22.58
CA LEU A 264 -4.93 -5.34 21.95
C LEU A 264 -4.88 -5.10 20.44
N ASN A 265 -3.75 -4.58 19.99
CA ASN A 265 -3.30 -4.76 18.61
C ASN A 265 -2.50 -6.06 18.59
N ASP A 266 -3.00 -7.10 17.93
CA ASP A 266 -2.38 -8.43 17.88
C ASP A 266 -1.92 -8.94 19.26
N GLY A 267 -2.63 -8.55 20.33
CA GLY A 267 -2.29 -8.91 21.71
C GLY A 267 -1.24 -8.05 22.43
N ILE A 268 -0.71 -6.99 21.82
CA ILE A 268 0.26 -6.07 22.46
C ILE A 268 -0.46 -5.09 23.37
N THR A 269 -0.05 -5.02 24.64
CA THR A 269 -0.60 -4.12 25.66
C THR A 269 0.32 -2.91 25.93
N LEU A 270 -0.18 -1.90 26.65
CA LEU A 270 0.66 -0.82 27.18
C LEU A 270 1.82 -1.35 28.06
N ALA A 271 1.61 -2.45 28.79
CA ALA A 271 2.65 -3.05 29.60
C ALA A 271 3.76 -3.67 28.73
N ASP A 272 3.40 -4.24 27.58
CA ASP A 272 4.35 -4.80 26.61
C ASP A 272 5.17 -3.70 25.96
N TRP A 273 4.54 -2.58 25.58
CA TRP A 273 5.26 -1.39 25.10
C TRP A 273 6.26 -0.86 26.13
N ASN A 274 5.84 -0.72 27.40
CA ASN A 274 6.75 -0.31 28.47
C ASN A 274 7.95 -1.26 28.64
N ALA A 275 7.72 -2.57 28.51
CA ALA A 275 8.79 -3.56 28.55
C ALA A 275 9.73 -3.46 27.34
N ARG A 276 9.18 -3.26 26.13
CA ARG A 276 9.96 -3.04 24.90
C ARG A 276 10.86 -1.82 25.02
N PHE A 277 10.31 -0.66 25.37
CA PHE A 277 11.09 0.57 25.55
C PHE A 277 12.16 0.44 26.63
N SER A 278 11.81 -0.14 27.79
CA SER A 278 12.81 -0.39 28.85
C SER A 278 13.96 -1.27 28.37
N SER A 279 13.67 -2.26 27.52
CA SER A 279 14.69 -3.10 26.90
C SER A 279 15.55 -2.28 25.94
N TRP A 280 14.93 -1.48 25.05
CA TRP A 280 15.66 -0.64 24.10
C TRP A 280 16.61 0.32 24.82
N PHE A 281 16.13 1.07 25.80
CA PHE A 281 16.93 2.04 26.57
C PHE A 281 18.04 1.40 27.42
N SER A 282 18.02 0.08 27.61
CA SER A 282 19.07 -0.63 28.35
C SER A 282 20.15 -1.24 27.45
N ASN A 283 19.86 -1.40 26.15
CA ASN A 283 20.70 -2.12 25.20
C ASN A 283 21.24 -1.22 24.08
N TYR A 284 20.65 -0.03 23.89
CA TYR A 284 20.98 0.91 22.84
C TYR A 284 21.18 2.31 23.41
N ASP A 285 22.12 3.06 22.81
CA ASP A 285 22.32 4.49 23.02
C ASP A 285 21.97 5.27 21.74
N ASN A 286 21.68 6.57 21.88
CA ASN A 286 21.41 7.49 20.76
C ASN A 286 20.28 6.97 19.86
N LEU A 287 19.16 6.60 20.48
CA LEU A 287 17.98 6.23 19.71
C LEU A 287 17.52 7.41 18.85
N GLN A 288 17.16 7.11 17.60
CA GLN A 288 16.62 8.07 16.63
C GLN A 288 15.36 7.50 16.02
N VAL A 289 14.34 8.34 15.86
CA VAL A 289 13.08 7.96 15.24
C VAL A 289 12.94 8.69 13.91
N ALA A 290 12.82 7.92 12.83
CA ALA A 290 12.44 8.42 11.53
C ALA A 290 10.96 8.12 11.29
N LEU A 291 10.16 9.18 11.17
CA LEU A 291 8.74 9.09 10.81
C LEU A 291 8.61 9.30 9.30
N GLY A 292 7.95 8.34 8.65
CA GLY A 292 7.60 8.43 7.24
C GLY A 292 6.52 9.47 6.97
N SER A 293 6.16 9.60 5.70
CA SER A 293 4.99 10.39 5.29
C SER A 293 3.70 9.84 5.87
N ILE A 294 2.80 10.72 6.29
CA ILE A 294 1.42 10.36 6.60
C ILE A 294 0.62 10.48 5.30
N THR A 295 0.31 9.36 4.66
CA THR A 295 -0.37 9.30 3.35
C THR A 295 -1.88 9.26 3.50
N THR A 296 -2.38 8.47 4.47
CA THR A 296 -3.81 8.30 4.73
C THR A 296 -4.08 8.42 6.22
N LEU A 297 -5.14 9.14 6.57
CA LEU A 297 -5.70 9.16 7.93
C LEU A 297 -7.20 8.97 7.88
N ILE A 298 -7.67 7.81 8.35
CA ILE A 298 -9.10 7.54 8.58
C ILE A 298 -9.28 7.41 10.09
N THR A 299 -10.21 8.17 10.67
CA THR A 299 -10.46 8.12 12.13
C THR A 299 -11.87 7.69 12.49
N HIS A 300 -12.77 7.65 11.51
CA HIS A 300 -14.17 7.35 11.77
C HIS A 300 -14.86 6.74 10.54
N ASN A 301 -15.76 5.79 10.82
CA ASN A 301 -16.71 5.25 9.85
C ASN A 301 -18.10 5.78 10.21
N THR A 302 -18.75 6.45 9.25
CA THR A 302 -20.05 7.10 9.38
C THR A 302 -21.22 6.13 9.42
N GLY A 303 -21.03 4.90 8.94
CA GLY A 303 -22.11 3.96 8.66
C GLY A 303 -22.77 4.21 7.30
N ASP A 304 -22.28 5.20 6.55
CA ASP A 304 -22.63 5.43 5.16
C ASP A 304 -21.61 4.78 4.20
N GLU A 305 -20.58 4.10 4.69
CA GLU A 305 -19.66 3.30 3.88
C GLU A 305 -20.29 1.96 3.46
N ASN A 306 -20.08 1.56 2.21
CA ASN A 306 -20.39 0.19 1.75
C ASN A 306 -19.40 -0.80 2.38
N LEU A 307 -19.86 -1.96 2.85
CA LEU A 307 -18.99 -2.97 3.47
C LEU A 307 -17.84 -3.42 2.54
N TRP A 308 -18.04 -3.39 1.22
CA TRP A 308 -17.04 -3.77 0.24
C TRP A 308 -15.92 -2.73 0.08
N THR A 309 -16.15 -1.45 0.37
CA THR A 309 -15.14 -0.40 0.19
C THR A 309 -14.70 0.22 1.52
N ARG A 310 -15.36 -0.13 2.62
CA ARG A 310 -15.09 0.43 3.95
C ARG A 310 -13.69 0.08 4.39
N ARG A 311 -12.91 1.10 4.74
CA ARG A 311 -11.64 0.94 5.44
C ARG A 311 -11.83 1.13 6.93
N LEU A 312 -10.97 0.51 7.74
CA LEU A 312 -10.98 0.77 9.17
C LEU A 312 -10.37 2.15 9.49
N PRO A 313 -10.70 2.72 10.66
CA PRO A 313 -9.90 3.80 11.22
C PRO A 313 -8.43 3.37 11.33
N GLN A 314 -7.55 4.07 10.63
CA GLN A 314 -6.15 3.72 10.47
C GLN A 314 -5.31 4.96 10.14
N ILE A 315 -4.01 4.83 10.35
CA ILE A 315 -2.99 5.82 10.00
C ILE A 315 -1.95 5.10 9.15
N GLU A 316 -1.75 5.57 7.93
CA GLU A 316 -0.68 5.08 7.05
C GLU A 316 0.54 5.99 7.21
N THR A 317 1.47 5.57 8.08
CA THR A 317 2.82 6.13 8.25
C THR A 317 3.81 5.04 8.66
N THR A 318 4.99 5.00 8.02
CA THR A 318 6.11 4.18 8.48
C THR A 318 6.76 4.80 9.71
N VAL A 319 7.24 3.97 10.64
CA VAL A 319 8.04 4.39 11.79
C VAL A 319 9.28 3.51 11.86
N VAL A 320 10.47 4.12 11.85
CA VAL A 320 11.74 3.41 12.02
C VAL A 320 12.46 3.95 13.23
N VAL A 321 12.86 3.07 14.15
CA VAL A 321 13.70 3.40 15.29
C VAL A 321 15.07 2.77 15.07
N THR A 322 16.12 3.58 15.10
CA THR A 322 17.51 3.12 15.01
C THR A 322 18.25 3.42 16.31
N GLY A 323 19.29 2.65 16.61
CA GLY A 323 20.06 2.80 17.84
C GLY A 323 21.45 2.20 17.76
N LEU A 324 22.39 2.75 18.53
CA LEU A 324 23.73 2.19 18.68
C LEU A 324 23.70 1.05 19.70
N ASN A 325 23.85 -0.19 19.24
CA ASN A 325 23.87 -1.35 20.14
C ASN A 325 25.11 -1.30 21.06
N LEU A 326 24.88 -1.28 22.37
CA LEU A 326 25.91 -1.13 23.39
C LEU A 326 26.91 -2.30 23.45
N SER A 327 26.51 -3.48 22.97
CA SER A 327 27.33 -4.69 22.99
C SER A 327 28.23 -4.84 21.75
N THR A 328 27.73 -4.44 20.58
CA THR A 328 28.43 -4.59 19.29
C THR A 328 29.07 -3.29 18.81
N GLY A 329 28.60 -2.13 19.27
CA GLY A 329 29.01 -0.81 18.81
C GLY A 329 28.56 -0.48 17.39
N VAL A 330 27.52 -1.16 16.88
CA VAL A 330 26.95 -0.98 15.53
C VAL A 330 25.58 -0.35 15.64
N THR A 331 25.26 0.59 14.76
CA THR A 331 23.92 1.15 14.63
C THR A 331 23.03 0.17 13.87
N GLU A 332 21.88 -0.18 14.45
CA GLU A 332 20.92 -1.11 13.85
C GLU A 332 19.48 -0.59 13.98
N ILE A 333 18.58 -1.15 13.17
CA ILE A 333 17.15 -0.91 13.27
C ILE A 333 16.63 -1.70 14.47
N VAL A 334 16.15 -0.98 15.48
CA VAL A 334 15.62 -1.52 16.73
C VAL A 334 14.15 -1.89 16.59
N TYR A 335 13.42 -1.10 15.79
CA TYR A 335 12.02 -1.31 15.48
C TYR A 335 11.71 -0.69 14.12
N GLN A 336 10.86 -1.38 13.36
CA GLN A 336 10.29 -0.85 12.15
C GLN A 336 8.82 -1.24 12.11
N PHE A 337 7.97 -0.23 11.91
CA PHE A 337 6.57 -0.37 11.63
C PHE A 337 6.31 0.10 10.20
N ASN A 338 5.75 -0.78 9.38
CA ASN A 338 5.23 -0.43 8.06
C ASN A 338 3.74 -0.81 8.09
N PRO A 339 2.82 0.16 8.04
CA PRO A 339 1.40 -0.14 8.03
C PRO A 339 1.04 -0.83 6.73
N THR A 340 0.26 -1.90 6.83
CA THR A 340 -0.50 -2.44 5.71
C THR A 340 -1.99 -2.23 5.98
N ALA A 341 -2.80 -2.34 4.94
CA ALA A 341 -4.25 -2.41 5.04
C ALA A 341 -4.75 -3.40 6.12
N ILE A 342 -3.97 -4.45 6.35
CA ILE A 342 -4.29 -5.60 7.19
C ILE A 342 -3.69 -5.43 8.60
N ASN A 343 -2.52 -4.79 8.71
CA ASN A 343 -1.84 -4.44 9.96
C ASN A 343 -2.17 -3.01 10.39
N THR A 344 -3.42 -2.77 10.76
CA THR A 344 -3.89 -1.49 11.30
C THR A 344 -3.55 -1.38 12.78
N GLU A 345 -2.24 -1.27 13.07
CA GLU A 345 -1.74 -1.35 14.44
C GLU A 345 -2.27 -0.24 15.35
N LEU A 346 -2.72 0.90 14.80
CA LEU A 346 -3.07 2.13 15.52
C LEU A 346 -4.36 2.75 14.97
N SER A 347 -5.46 2.68 15.73
CA SER A 347 -6.68 3.46 15.49
C SER A 347 -6.80 4.59 16.53
N LEU A 348 -7.22 5.78 16.11
CA LEU A 348 -7.49 6.89 17.03
C LEU A 348 -8.88 6.73 17.65
N ILE A 349 -8.99 6.62 18.98
CA ILE A 349 -10.28 6.74 19.67
C ILE A 349 -10.23 7.83 20.74
N THR A 350 -11.30 8.62 20.78
CA THR A 350 -11.50 9.76 21.68
C THR A 350 -12.21 9.39 23.00
N THR A 351 -12.36 8.09 23.33
CA THR A 351 -13.10 7.64 24.53
C THR A 351 -12.29 7.70 25.83
N SER A 352 -10.98 7.92 25.76
CA SER A 352 -10.14 8.22 26.93
C SER A 352 -10.16 9.74 27.20
N PRO A 353 -10.11 10.21 28.47
CA PRO A 353 -10.09 11.64 28.78
C PRO A 353 -8.93 12.43 28.15
N ALA A 354 -7.93 11.73 27.60
CA ALA A 354 -6.92 12.27 26.70
C ALA A 354 -6.88 11.41 25.43
N VAL A 355 -6.51 12.00 24.30
CA VAL A 355 -6.40 11.29 23.01
C VAL A 355 -5.24 10.30 23.08
N LYS A 356 -5.49 9.06 22.64
CA LYS A 356 -4.56 7.93 22.67
C LYS A 356 -4.75 7.08 21.42
N PHE A 357 -3.72 6.35 21.04
CA PHE A 357 -3.89 5.22 20.15
C PHE A 357 -4.58 4.09 20.90
N ILE A 358 -5.54 3.46 20.25
CA ILE A 358 -6.11 2.18 20.65
C ILE A 358 -5.90 1.22 19.48
N GLY A 359 -5.52 -0.03 19.72
CA GLY A 359 -5.39 -0.99 18.62
C GLY A 359 -6.75 -1.23 17.95
N ASN A 360 -6.74 -1.99 16.85
CA ASN A 360 -7.96 -2.43 16.16
C ASN A 360 -8.86 -3.37 17.01
N GLY A 361 -8.44 -3.75 18.22
CA GLY A 361 -9.19 -4.56 19.16
C GLY A 361 -9.10 -6.06 18.89
N ALA A 362 -8.20 -6.50 18.02
CA ALA A 362 -7.95 -7.90 17.74
C ALA A 362 -7.26 -8.60 18.91
N SER A 363 -7.81 -9.75 19.34
CA SER A 363 -7.22 -10.55 20.42
C SER A 363 -6.01 -11.39 19.99
N SER A 364 -5.74 -11.45 18.68
CA SER A 364 -4.65 -12.22 18.07
C SER A 364 -4.34 -11.69 16.67
N GLU A 365 -3.14 -11.99 16.19
CA GLU A 365 -2.69 -11.76 14.82
C GLU A 365 -3.65 -12.36 13.78
N PHE A 366 -3.65 -11.80 12.58
CA PHE A 366 -4.44 -12.33 11.46
C PHE A 366 -3.80 -13.57 10.89
N GLU A 367 -4.49 -14.70 11.03
CA GLU A 367 -4.06 -15.99 10.52
C GLU A 367 -5.17 -16.60 9.66
N LEU A 368 -4.78 -17.18 8.54
CA LEU A 368 -5.62 -17.82 7.55
C LEU A 368 -5.26 -19.27 7.42
N GLU A 369 -6.28 -20.12 7.37
CA GLU A 369 -6.11 -21.49 6.89
C GLU A 369 -6.10 -21.51 5.36
N LEU A 370 -5.57 -22.58 4.75
CA LEU A 370 -5.74 -22.77 3.31
C LEU A 370 -7.23 -22.91 2.97
N PRO A 371 -7.69 -22.36 1.83
CA PRO A 371 -9.10 -22.44 1.41
C PRO A 371 -9.49 -23.84 0.89
N LEU A 372 -8.60 -24.84 1.03
CA LEU A 372 -8.80 -26.23 0.67
C LEU A 372 -7.98 -27.14 1.59
N ASP A 373 -8.33 -28.43 1.64
CA ASP A 373 -7.41 -29.43 2.18
C ASP A 373 -6.27 -29.67 1.20
N TYR A 374 -5.03 -29.84 1.66
CA TYR A 374 -3.88 -30.23 0.81
C TYR A 374 -4.19 -31.39 -0.16
N SER A 375 -4.94 -32.40 0.31
CA SER A 375 -5.33 -33.56 -0.51
C SER A 375 -6.33 -33.27 -1.63
N SER A 376 -6.89 -32.06 -1.66
CA SER A 376 -7.79 -31.56 -2.70
C SER A 376 -7.07 -30.80 -3.79
N ALA A 377 -5.80 -30.45 -3.60
CA ALA A 377 -5.00 -29.81 -4.62
C ALA A 377 -4.74 -30.80 -5.78
N ALA A 378 -4.79 -30.30 -7.01
CA ALA A 378 -4.55 -31.11 -8.20
C ALA A 378 -3.04 -31.33 -8.44
N VAL A 379 -2.35 -31.99 -7.50
CA VAL A 379 -0.88 -32.17 -7.47
C VAL A 379 -0.24 -32.86 -8.69
N THR A 380 -1.03 -33.28 -9.67
CA THR A 380 -0.55 -33.79 -10.97
C THR A 380 -0.57 -32.74 -12.08
N SER A 381 -1.09 -31.54 -11.81
CA SER A 381 -1.02 -30.37 -12.70
C SER A 381 0.34 -29.70 -12.55
N SER A 382 0.95 -29.27 -13.66
CA SER A 382 2.13 -28.41 -13.64
C SER A 382 1.85 -27.03 -13.04
N ASN A 383 0.59 -26.60 -13.09
CA ASN A 383 0.14 -25.26 -12.76
C ASN A 383 -0.60 -25.29 -11.42
N LEU A 384 0.03 -25.76 -10.34
CA LEU A 384 -0.70 -26.05 -9.11
C LEU A 384 -1.14 -24.79 -8.35
N ILE A 385 -0.29 -23.78 -8.37
CA ILE A 385 -0.49 -22.47 -7.78
C ILE A 385 -0.12 -21.44 -8.84
N TRP A 386 -0.97 -20.44 -9.02
CA TRP A 386 -0.63 -19.24 -9.80
C TRP A 386 -0.71 -18.04 -8.85
N PRO A 387 0.43 -17.47 -8.43
CA PRO A 387 0.46 -16.36 -7.50
C PRO A 387 0.15 -15.03 -8.18
N TYR A 388 -0.12 -14.01 -7.37
CA TYR A 388 -0.27 -12.64 -7.85
C TYR A 388 1.00 -12.09 -8.51
N ALA A 389 0.80 -11.27 -9.55
CA ALA A 389 1.75 -10.50 -10.34
C ALA A 389 2.16 -11.16 -11.68
N VAL A 390 3.32 -10.81 -12.25
CA VAL A 390 3.67 -11.20 -13.63
C VAL A 390 4.21 -12.63 -13.70
N HIS A 391 3.27 -13.57 -13.62
CA HIS A 391 3.53 -15.00 -13.78
C HIS A 391 3.08 -15.51 -15.15
N GLY A 392 3.55 -16.70 -15.50
CA GLY A 392 3.46 -17.27 -16.84
C GLY A 392 2.06 -17.58 -17.36
N GLY A 393 1.45 -16.66 -18.12
CA GLY A 393 0.18 -16.96 -18.79
C GLY A 393 -0.44 -15.87 -19.65
N GLY A 394 0.22 -14.72 -19.82
CA GLY A 394 -0.28 -13.64 -20.68
C GLY A 394 -1.50 -12.91 -20.11
N HIS A 395 -1.76 -13.09 -18.82
CA HIS A 395 -2.71 -12.32 -18.07
C HIS A 395 -1.88 -11.47 -17.11
N SER A 396 -1.72 -10.18 -17.43
CA SER A 396 -1.34 -9.17 -16.43
C SER A 396 -2.54 -9.04 -15.50
N GLU A 397 -2.79 -10.08 -14.72
CA GLU A 397 -3.81 -10.10 -13.70
C GLU A 397 -3.31 -9.19 -12.60
N GLY A 398 -3.54 -7.91 -12.82
CA GLY A 398 -3.50 -6.93 -11.76
C GLY A 398 -4.56 -7.21 -10.70
N HIS A 399 -5.32 -8.33 -10.70
CA HIS A 399 -6.15 -8.68 -9.56
C HIS A 399 -5.33 -9.46 -8.51
N PRO A 400 -5.02 -8.82 -7.37
CA PRO A 400 -4.32 -9.45 -6.28
C PRO A 400 -5.02 -10.67 -5.67
N GLY A 401 -4.23 -11.71 -5.35
CA GLY A 401 -4.71 -12.99 -4.81
C GLY A 401 -3.82 -14.16 -5.22
N VAL A 402 -4.37 -15.38 -5.18
CA VAL A 402 -3.70 -16.60 -5.62
C VAL A 402 -4.72 -17.57 -6.21
N ASP A 403 -4.40 -18.12 -7.36
CA ASP A 403 -5.17 -19.22 -7.91
C ASP A 403 -4.59 -20.55 -7.47
N ILE A 404 -5.47 -21.46 -7.05
CA ILE A 404 -5.06 -22.78 -6.59
C ILE A 404 -5.83 -23.83 -7.37
N TRP A 405 -5.11 -24.68 -8.11
CA TRP A 405 -5.71 -25.76 -8.89
C TRP A 405 -6.18 -26.88 -7.97
N MET A 406 -7.43 -27.27 -8.17
CA MET A 406 -8.14 -28.21 -7.32
C MET A 406 -8.69 -29.39 -8.12
N ILE A 407 -8.77 -30.55 -7.47
CA ILE A 407 -9.46 -31.70 -8.03
C ILE A 407 -10.95 -31.33 -8.17
N PRO A 408 -11.57 -31.52 -9.35
CA PRO A 408 -12.96 -31.11 -9.57
C PRO A 408 -13.92 -31.67 -8.51
N ASN A 409 -14.84 -30.80 -8.05
CA ASN A 409 -15.86 -31.09 -7.02
C ASN A 409 -15.32 -31.31 -5.59
N HIS A 410 -14.04 -31.07 -5.34
CA HIS A 410 -13.54 -30.99 -3.97
C HIS A 410 -14.01 -29.70 -3.29
N SER A 411 -14.03 -29.74 -1.95
CA SER A 411 -14.54 -28.66 -1.12
C SER A 411 -13.60 -27.45 -1.12
N VAL A 412 -14.14 -26.29 -1.45
CA VAL A 412 -13.61 -24.99 -1.05
C VAL A 412 -14.11 -24.69 0.36
N LYS A 413 -13.25 -24.15 1.22
CA LYS A 413 -13.51 -23.94 2.64
C LYS A 413 -13.23 -22.50 3.07
N ALA A 414 -13.93 -22.07 4.11
CA ALA A 414 -13.63 -20.83 4.79
C ALA A 414 -12.22 -20.89 5.40
N ALA A 415 -11.35 -19.97 5.01
CA ALA A 415 -9.98 -19.83 5.49
C ALA A 415 -9.96 -19.19 6.89
N ASP A 416 -10.98 -18.39 7.22
CA ASP A 416 -11.23 -17.91 8.58
C ASP A 416 -12.74 -17.82 8.84
N ALA A 417 -13.12 -17.70 10.11
CA ALA A 417 -14.49 -17.44 10.52
C ALA A 417 -14.90 -16.00 10.16
N GLY A 418 -16.18 -15.79 9.87
CA GLY A 418 -16.66 -14.46 9.50
C GLY A 418 -18.13 -14.43 9.10
N VAL A 419 -18.54 -13.32 8.48
CA VAL A 419 -19.91 -13.12 7.98
C VAL A 419 -19.87 -12.95 6.46
N ILE A 420 -20.77 -13.61 5.74
CA ILE A 420 -20.90 -13.43 4.30
C ILE A 420 -21.48 -12.03 4.03
N VAL A 421 -20.69 -11.17 3.39
CA VAL A 421 -21.04 -9.78 3.06
C VAL A 421 -21.26 -9.55 1.57
N MET A 422 -20.94 -10.57 0.76
CA MET A 422 -21.28 -10.62 -0.65
C MET A 422 -21.53 -12.07 -1.07
N LEU A 423 -22.53 -12.24 -1.92
CA LEU A 423 -22.82 -13.50 -2.57
C LEU A 423 -23.28 -13.23 -4.00
N ASP A 424 -22.54 -13.74 -4.97
CA ASP A 424 -22.92 -13.79 -6.38
C ASP A 424 -22.87 -15.25 -6.88
N THR A 425 -23.11 -15.45 -8.16
CA THR A 425 -23.24 -16.76 -8.81
C THR A 425 -21.95 -17.58 -8.71
N ASN A 426 -20.79 -16.94 -8.79
CA ASN A 426 -19.47 -17.58 -8.78
C ASN A 426 -18.47 -16.94 -7.80
N MET A 427 -18.95 -16.05 -6.92
CA MET A 427 -18.10 -15.33 -5.97
C MET A 427 -18.80 -15.21 -4.61
N LEU A 428 -18.01 -15.24 -3.54
CA LEU A 428 -18.46 -14.86 -2.21
C LEU A 428 -17.36 -14.07 -1.49
N LEU A 429 -17.77 -13.12 -0.65
CA LEU A 429 -16.88 -12.39 0.26
C LEU A 429 -17.29 -12.67 1.70
N ILE A 430 -16.30 -13.01 2.54
CA ILE A 430 -16.47 -13.20 3.99
C ILE A 430 -15.74 -12.08 4.71
N GLU A 431 -16.47 -11.23 5.43
CA GLU A 431 -15.86 -10.29 6.37
C GLU A 431 -15.40 -11.06 7.62
N CYS A 432 -14.10 -11.32 7.73
CA CYS A 432 -13.47 -12.06 8.83
C CYS A 432 -13.08 -11.11 9.98
N ARG A 433 -12.73 -9.87 9.65
CA ARG A 433 -12.50 -8.76 10.58
C ARG A 433 -13.17 -7.53 10.01
N ALA A 434 -13.46 -6.55 10.85
CA ALA A 434 -14.10 -5.33 10.36
C ALA A 434 -13.26 -4.70 9.24
N GLY A 435 -13.84 -4.47 8.06
CA GLY A 435 -13.15 -3.92 6.88
C GLY A 435 -12.25 -4.90 6.13
N LEU A 436 -11.99 -6.09 6.66
CA LEU A 436 -11.14 -7.12 6.05
C LEU A 436 -12.00 -8.29 5.56
N MET A 437 -11.90 -8.57 4.27
CA MET A 437 -12.70 -9.57 3.59
C MET A 437 -11.82 -10.66 3.01
N LEU A 438 -12.33 -11.89 2.99
CA LEU A 438 -11.76 -12.99 2.24
C LEU A 438 -12.54 -13.14 0.95
N GLN A 439 -11.83 -13.03 -0.17
CA GLN A 439 -12.38 -13.13 -1.51
C GLN A 439 -12.21 -14.54 -2.04
N TYR A 440 -13.32 -15.10 -2.53
CA TYR A 440 -13.33 -16.39 -3.20
C TYR A 440 -14.07 -16.24 -4.51
N GLU A 441 -13.41 -16.54 -5.62
CA GLU A 441 -13.99 -16.54 -6.95
C GLU A 441 -13.83 -17.89 -7.65
N HIS A 442 -14.38 -17.97 -8.86
CA HIS A 442 -14.45 -19.19 -9.65
C HIS A 442 -15.14 -20.33 -8.90
N LEU A 443 -16.21 -19.99 -8.18
CA LEU A 443 -17.00 -20.93 -7.40
C LEU A 443 -18.21 -21.44 -8.20
N LYS A 444 -18.58 -22.70 -7.96
CA LYS A 444 -19.89 -23.25 -8.31
C LYS A 444 -20.51 -23.95 -7.12
N ASP A 445 -21.81 -24.19 -7.21
CA ASP A 445 -22.59 -24.92 -6.21
C ASP A 445 -22.33 -24.39 -4.78
N ILE A 446 -22.30 -23.06 -4.61
CA ILE A 446 -22.22 -22.44 -3.29
C ILE A 446 -23.34 -23.03 -2.41
N ASP A 447 -23.00 -23.48 -1.20
CA ASP A 447 -23.93 -24.18 -0.31
C ASP A 447 -25.20 -23.33 -0.13
N ALA A 448 -26.35 -23.89 -0.48
CA ALA A 448 -27.63 -23.18 -0.47
C ALA A 448 -28.07 -22.72 0.93
N ALA A 449 -27.43 -23.18 2.00
CA ALA A 449 -27.63 -22.68 3.36
C ALA A 449 -26.89 -21.35 3.63
N LEU A 450 -25.93 -20.98 2.79
CA LEU A 450 -25.20 -19.73 2.85
C LEU A 450 -25.99 -18.64 2.12
N VAL A 451 -26.32 -17.59 2.86
CA VAL A 451 -27.00 -16.39 2.35
C VAL A 451 -26.26 -15.17 2.86
N LEU A 452 -26.53 -14.00 2.28
CA LEU A 452 -26.00 -12.74 2.77
C LEU A 452 -26.32 -12.58 4.27
N GLY A 453 -25.30 -12.30 5.09
CA GLY A 453 -25.38 -12.21 6.55
C GLY A 453 -25.21 -13.54 7.30
N SER A 454 -25.03 -14.67 6.62
CA SER A 454 -24.69 -15.94 7.27
C SER A 454 -23.32 -15.86 7.93
N THR A 455 -23.20 -16.37 9.17
CA THR A 455 -21.92 -16.59 9.84
C THR A 455 -21.33 -17.94 9.43
N VAL A 456 -20.04 -17.96 9.12
CA VAL A 456 -19.26 -19.16 8.84
C VAL A 456 -18.15 -19.34 9.87
N VAL A 457 -17.68 -20.57 10.01
CA VAL A 457 -16.52 -20.92 10.85
C VAL A 457 -15.36 -21.41 9.98
N THR A 458 -14.12 -21.24 10.44
CA THR A 458 -12.91 -21.74 9.78
C THR A 458 -13.06 -23.23 9.42
N GLY A 459 -12.69 -23.59 8.19
CA GLY A 459 -12.80 -24.93 7.62
C GLY A 459 -14.20 -25.37 7.19
N GLN A 460 -15.23 -24.53 7.35
CA GLN A 460 -16.58 -24.80 6.86
C GLN A 460 -16.60 -24.90 5.33
N HIS A 461 -17.28 -25.90 4.80
CA HIS A 461 -17.55 -26.01 3.36
C HIS A 461 -18.33 -24.80 2.86
N LEU A 462 -17.83 -24.17 1.79
CA LEU A 462 -18.47 -23.02 1.16
C LEU A 462 -19.09 -23.40 -0.18
N ALA A 463 -18.30 -24.04 -1.03
CA ALA A 463 -18.60 -24.30 -2.42
C ALA A 463 -17.65 -25.36 -2.99
N VAL A 464 -17.67 -25.54 -4.30
CA VAL A 464 -16.67 -26.29 -5.08
C VAL A 464 -16.17 -25.41 -6.23
N PRO A 465 -15.02 -25.69 -6.87
CA PRO A 465 -14.52 -24.86 -7.97
C PRO A 465 -15.41 -24.99 -9.22
N GLU A 466 -15.76 -23.86 -9.85
CA GLU A 466 -16.47 -23.78 -11.13
C GLU A 466 -15.66 -24.42 -12.25
N VAL A 467 -14.39 -24.02 -12.31
CA VAL A 467 -13.36 -24.50 -13.23
C VAL A 467 -12.39 -25.44 -12.50
N ASP A 468 -11.15 -25.56 -12.95
CA ASP A 468 -10.11 -26.42 -12.38
C ASP A 468 -9.29 -25.75 -11.26
N HIS A 469 -9.63 -24.51 -10.91
CA HIS A 469 -9.02 -23.73 -9.82
C HIS A 469 -10.06 -22.85 -9.13
N ILE A 470 -9.65 -22.26 -8.00
CA ILE A 470 -10.31 -21.10 -7.38
C ILE A 470 -9.34 -19.93 -7.40
N HIS A 471 -9.86 -18.71 -7.38
CA HIS A 471 -9.10 -17.53 -7.02
C HIS A 471 -9.40 -17.14 -5.57
N PHE A 472 -8.35 -16.89 -4.78
CA PHE A 472 -8.43 -16.59 -3.35
C PHE A 472 -7.56 -15.39 -2.98
N GLY A 473 -8.10 -14.43 -2.23
CA GLY A 473 -7.35 -13.25 -1.82
C GLY A 473 -7.87 -12.62 -0.53
N VAL A 474 -7.07 -11.71 0.03
CA VAL A 474 -7.47 -10.90 1.18
C VAL A 474 -7.78 -9.49 0.71
N ARG A 475 -8.99 -9.02 0.97
CA ARG A 475 -9.47 -7.73 0.46
C ARG A 475 -9.67 -6.71 1.57
N HIS A 476 -9.21 -5.49 1.32
CA HIS A 476 -9.48 -4.30 2.13
C HIS A 476 -9.91 -3.14 1.23
N GLY A 477 -11.15 -2.71 1.38
CA GLY A 477 -11.76 -1.84 0.40
C GLY A 477 -11.85 -2.53 -0.97
N MET A 478 -11.55 -1.82 -2.07
CA MET A 478 -11.51 -2.47 -3.37
C MET A 478 -10.17 -3.12 -3.73
N VAL A 479 -9.16 -3.00 -2.86
CA VAL A 479 -7.84 -3.58 -3.07
C VAL A 479 -7.83 -4.99 -2.49
N THR A 480 -7.53 -6.00 -3.29
CA THR A 480 -7.16 -7.33 -2.78
C THR A 480 -5.64 -7.39 -2.58
N GLU A 481 -5.16 -8.33 -1.79
CA GLU A 481 -3.76 -8.59 -1.51
C GLU A 481 -3.54 -10.11 -1.51
N PRO A 482 -2.34 -10.60 -1.84
CA PRO A 482 -2.01 -12.01 -1.73
C PRO A 482 -2.17 -12.51 -0.29
N PRO A 483 -2.73 -13.71 -0.04
CA PRO A 483 -3.01 -14.19 1.32
C PRO A 483 -1.77 -14.70 2.09
N LEU A 484 -0.60 -14.74 1.45
CA LEU A 484 0.54 -15.56 1.89
C LEU A 484 1.16 -15.09 3.20
N GLU A 485 1.26 -13.78 3.41
CA GLU A 485 1.80 -13.23 4.64
C GLU A 485 0.91 -13.50 5.86
N HIS A 486 -0.30 -14.02 5.63
CA HIS A 486 -1.31 -14.25 6.66
C HIS A 486 -1.61 -15.73 6.88
N PHE A 487 -0.93 -16.67 6.21
CA PHE A 487 -1.20 -18.07 6.47
C PHE A 487 -0.76 -18.48 7.88
N SER A 488 -1.61 -19.25 8.57
CA SER A 488 -1.23 -19.91 9.81
C SER A 488 -0.02 -20.83 9.58
N ALA A 489 0.73 -21.15 10.63
CA ALA A 489 1.89 -22.03 10.50
C ALA A 489 1.56 -23.40 9.86
N ALA A 490 0.33 -23.89 10.03
CA ALA A 490 -0.12 -25.13 9.39
C ALA A 490 -0.43 -24.92 7.91
N ALA A 491 -1.16 -23.85 7.57
CA ALA A 491 -1.46 -23.48 6.20
C ALA A 491 -0.21 -23.16 5.39
N GLN A 492 0.77 -22.48 5.99
CA GLN A 492 2.06 -22.20 5.35
C GLN A 492 2.81 -23.48 4.99
N VAL A 493 2.84 -24.49 5.87
CA VAL A 493 3.49 -25.78 5.57
C VAL A 493 2.84 -26.47 4.39
N ASP A 494 1.51 -26.47 4.32
CA ASP A 494 0.79 -27.06 3.20
C ASP A 494 0.98 -26.24 1.92
N PHE A 495 0.97 -24.90 2.01
CA PHE A 495 1.22 -24.00 0.88
C PHE A 495 2.64 -24.18 0.32
N ASP A 496 3.67 -24.18 1.16
CA ASP A 496 5.08 -24.40 0.75
C ASP A 496 5.24 -25.75 0.05
N ALA A 497 4.55 -26.78 0.52
CA ALA A 497 4.56 -28.10 -0.10
C ALA A 497 3.88 -28.12 -1.47
N LEU A 498 2.81 -27.34 -1.66
CA LEU A 498 2.17 -27.15 -2.97
C LEU A 498 3.04 -26.28 -3.88
N TRP A 499 3.65 -25.21 -3.35
CA TRP A 499 4.50 -24.29 -4.09
C TRP A 499 5.74 -24.97 -4.65
N ALA A 500 6.38 -25.85 -3.86
CA ALA A 500 7.49 -26.67 -4.32
C ALA A 500 7.13 -27.64 -5.48
N LEU A 501 5.84 -27.81 -5.79
CA LEU A 501 5.33 -28.59 -6.92
C LEU A 501 4.79 -27.70 -8.06
N ALA A 502 4.62 -26.40 -7.84
CA ALA A 502 4.20 -25.46 -8.87
C ALA A 502 5.36 -25.24 -9.85
N ALA A 503 5.08 -25.33 -11.15
CA ALA A 503 6.11 -25.22 -12.18
C ALA A 503 5.60 -24.36 -13.33
N TRP A 504 6.25 -23.21 -13.55
CA TRP A 504 5.91 -22.32 -14.67
C TRP A 504 7.16 -21.89 -15.43
N PRO A 505 7.11 -21.85 -16.78
CA PRO A 505 8.29 -21.46 -17.55
C PRO A 505 8.78 -20.03 -17.34
N GLN A 506 7.94 -19.16 -16.76
CA GLN A 506 8.23 -17.74 -16.53
C GLN A 506 8.71 -17.44 -15.10
N GLU A 507 8.70 -18.42 -14.19
CA GLU A 507 9.20 -18.25 -12.81
C GLU A 507 10.72 -18.07 -12.76
N ILE A 508 11.43 -18.30 -13.86
CA ILE A 508 12.86 -17.98 -13.91
C ILE A 508 13.09 -16.47 -13.74
N SER A 509 12.14 -15.63 -14.17
CA SER A 509 12.24 -14.20 -13.93
C SER A 509 11.63 -13.77 -12.60
N GLU A 510 10.59 -14.45 -12.14
CA GLU A 510 9.83 -14.05 -10.95
C GLU A 510 9.44 -15.31 -10.16
N PRO A 511 10.38 -15.95 -9.41
CA PRO A 511 10.18 -17.25 -8.76
C PRO A 511 9.45 -17.14 -7.41
N LEU A 512 8.84 -15.99 -7.15
CA LEU A 512 8.31 -15.63 -5.86
C LEU A 512 6.83 -15.98 -5.78
N THR A 513 6.38 -16.21 -4.57
CA THR A 513 4.99 -16.54 -4.29
C THR A 513 4.06 -15.31 -4.36
N SER A 514 4.64 -14.13 -4.60
CA SER A 514 3.98 -12.85 -4.87
C SER A 514 5.05 -11.84 -5.33
N ASN A 515 4.81 -11.07 -6.41
CA ASN A 515 5.71 -9.98 -6.79
C ASN A 515 5.18 -8.61 -6.39
N LYS A 516 6.04 -7.60 -6.52
CA LYS A 516 5.69 -6.20 -6.29
C LYS A 516 4.63 -5.73 -7.30
N TYR A 517 3.69 -4.91 -6.81
CA TYR A 517 2.76 -4.18 -7.65
C TYR A 517 3.54 -3.31 -8.67
N HIS A 518 3.14 -3.36 -9.94
CA HIS A 518 3.63 -2.52 -11.04
C HIS A 518 5.08 -2.76 -11.51
N ILE A 519 5.32 -3.92 -12.14
CA ILE A 519 6.58 -4.19 -12.86
C ILE A 519 6.61 -3.46 -14.20
N THR A 520 7.68 -2.70 -14.45
CA THR A 520 7.90 -2.01 -15.73
C THR A 520 8.75 -2.86 -16.66
N PHE A 521 8.30 -3.03 -17.91
CA PHE A 521 9.02 -3.78 -18.94
C PHE A 521 9.87 -2.86 -19.84
N PRO A 522 11.09 -3.27 -20.25
CA PRO A 522 11.72 -4.56 -19.97
C PRO A 522 12.17 -4.69 -18.51
N HIS A 523 11.84 -5.83 -17.90
CA HIS A 523 12.16 -6.18 -16.53
C HIS A 523 13.46 -7.01 -16.53
N VAL A 524 14.45 -6.59 -15.75
CA VAL A 524 15.75 -7.28 -15.64
C VAL A 524 15.86 -7.82 -14.23
N ILE A 525 16.17 -9.11 -14.12
CA ILE A 525 16.36 -9.80 -12.85
C ILE A 525 17.70 -10.53 -12.84
N GLU A 526 18.25 -10.72 -11.65
CA GLU A 526 19.56 -11.33 -11.45
C GLU A 526 19.47 -12.60 -10.60
N TRP A 527 20.18 -13.64 -11.06
CA TRP A 527 20.48 -14.82 -10.26
C TRP A 527 21.96 -14.83 -9.92
N VAL A 528 22.28 -14.65 -8.64
CA VAL A 528 23.66 -14.55 -8.15
C VAL A 528 24.13 -15.92 -7.67
N ASN A 529 25.29 -16.37 -8.15
CA ASN A 529 25.87 -17.64 -7.75
C ASN A 529 26.33 -17.60 -6.29
N ASN A 530 25.86 -18.56 -5.49
CA ASN A 530 26.22 -18.68 -4.08
C ASN A 530 27.69 -19.11 -3.89
N ASP A 531 28.33 -19.66 -4.92
CA ASP A 531 29.78 -19.86 -4.97
C ASP A 531 30.47 -18.63 -5.58
N PRO A 532 31.27 -17.86 -4.81
CA PRO A 532 31.96 -16.66 -5.30
C PRO A 532 33.04 -16.97 -6.36
N THR A 533 33.36 -18.23 -6.59
CA THR A 533 34.28 -18.68 -7.64
C THR A 533 33.58 -19.37 -8.81
N GLY A 534 32.26 -19.58 -8.71
CA GLY A 534 31.44 -20.20 -9.73
C GLY A 534 31.27 -19.32 -10.98
N LEU A 535 31.09 -19.96 -12.13
CA LEU A 535 30.70 -19.31 -13.39
C LEU A 535 29.43 -19.97 -13.93
N PRO A 536 28.43 -19.19 -14.39
CA PRO A 536 28.34 -17.72 -14.29
C PRO A 536 28.32 -17.25 -12.83
N ALA A 537 28.87 -16.05 -12.59
CA ALA A 537 28.79 -15.43 -11.26
C ALA A 537 27.42 -14.76 -11.07
N VAL A 538 26.88 -14.18 -12.15
CA VAL A 538 25.49 -13.69 -12.22
C VAL A 538 24.89 -14.12 -13.54
N ILE A 539 23.63 -14.55 -13.52
CA ILE A 539 22.78 -14.70 -14.69
C ILE A 539 21.79 -13.54 -14.67
N GLU A 540 21.97 -12.57 -15.56
CA GLU A 540 20.92 -11.58 -15.82
C GLU A 540 19.92 -12.20 -16.79
N LEU A 541 18.65 -12.16 -16.45
CA LEU A 541 17.55 -12.46 -17.36
C LEU A 541 16.75 -11.19 -17.60
N THR A 542 16.31 -10.98 -18.82
CA THR A 542 15.47 -9.84 -19.19
C THR A 542 14.20 -10.34 -19.81
N ASP A 543 13.09 -10.04 -19.15
CA ASP A 543 11.76 -10.12 -19.72
C ASP A 543 11.47 -8.83 -20.48
N LEU A 544 11.05 -8.96 -21.74
CA LEU A 544 10.80 -7.82 -22.61
C LEU A 544 9.34 -7.35 -22.56
N SER A 545 8.41 -8.19 -22.11
CA SER A 545 6.98 -7.95 -22.18
C SER A 545 6.22 -8.94 -21.31
N PRO A 546 5.16 -8.50 -20.59
CA PRO A 546 4.35 -9.41 -19.76
C PRO A 546 3.54 -10.43 -20.57
N PHE A 547 3.60 -10.36 -21.90
CA PHE A 547 2.88 -11.24 -22.83
C PHE A 547 3.79 -12.19 -23.60
N ASP A 548 5.11 -12.00 -23.57
CA ASP A 548 6.04 -12.79 -24.36
C ASP A 548 6.77 -13.82 -23.49
N TYR A 549 6.81 -15.06 -23.94
CA TYR A 549 7.48 -16.17 -23.23
C TYR A 549 8.99 -16.25 -23.49
N VAL A 550 9.59 -15.21 -24.06
CA VAL A 550 10.99 -15.22 -24.51
C VAL A 550 11.82 -14.31 -23.62
N HIS A 551 12.68 -14.90 -22.82
CA HIS A 551 13.67 -14.17 -22.04
C HIS A 551 14.96 -14.01 -22.85
N THR A 552 15.63 -12.88 -22.68
CA THR A 552 17.03 -12.77 -23.07
C THR A 552 17.92 -12.93 -21.84
N TYR A 553 19.12 -13.44 -22.01
CA TYR A 553 20.05 -13.66 -20.90
C TYR A 553 21.40 -13.00 -21.13
N ARG A 554 22.10 -12.72 -20.04
CA ARG A 554 23.55 -12.44 -20.01
C ARG A 554 24.20 -13.21 -18.88
N PHE A 555 25.32 -13.85 -19.17
CA PHE A 555 26.18 -14.45 -18.14
C PHE A 555 27.31 -13.48 -17.83
N LEU A 556 27.36 -13.05 -16.57
CA LEU A 556 28.38 -12.15 -16.06
C LEU A 556 29.43 -12.92 -15.25
N ASP A 557 30.68 -12.46 -15.33
CA ASP A 557 31.72 -12.86 -14.39
C ASP A 557 31.66 -12.03 -13.09
N ALA A 558 32.51 -12.36 -12.11
CA ALA A 558 32.57 -11.67 -10.82
C ALA A 558 32.97 -10.18 -10.90
N THR A 559 33.34 -9.68 -12.08
CA THR A 559 33.64 -8.26 -12.33
C THR A 559 32.49 -7.53 -13.04
N GLY A 560 31.37 -8.21 -13.29
CA GLY A 560 30.20 -7.68 -13.99
C GLY A 560 30.36 -7.66 -15.52
N VAL A 561 31.39 -8.32 -16.07
CA VAL A 561 31.60 -8.35 -17.53
C VAL A 561 30.83 -9.53 -18.14
N ALA A 562 29.96 -9.22 -19.09
CA ALA A 562 29.22 -10.24 -19.84
C ALA A 562 30.16 -11.01 -20.78
N TYR A 563 30.14 -12.34 -20.68
CA TYR A 563 30.91 -13.22 -21.57
C TYR A 563 30.04 -14.13 -22.46
N ALA A 564 28.74 -14.20 -22.19
CA ALA A 564 27.74 -14.82 -23.06
C ALA A 564 26.41 -14.07 -22.95
N SER A 565 25.62 -14.08 -24.02
CA SER A 565 24.29 -13.49 -24.06
C SER A 565 23.48 -14.09 -25.21
N GLY A 566 22.17 -14.10 -25.10
CA GLY A 566 21.31 -14.71 -26.11
C GLY A 566 19.87 -14.87 -25.63
N ASN A 567 19.19 -15.87 -26.17
CA ASN A 567 17.84 -16.22 -25.72
C ASN A 567 17.90 -17.33 -24.66
N ALA A 568 17.01 -17.22 -23.68
CA ALA A 568 16.74 -18.27 -22.72
C ALA A 568 15.37 -18.90 -23.02
N GLU A 569 15.32 -20.23 -23.04
CA GLU A 569 14.09 -21.01 -23.20
C GLU A 569 13.96 -21.98 -22.03
N TYR A 570 12.76 -22.10 -21.48
CA TYR A 570 12.48 -23.01 -20.38
C TYR A 570 11.33 -23.95 -20.68
N ASP A 571 11.52 -25.20 -20.30
CA ASP A 571 10.50 -26.25 -20.33
C ASP A 571 10.35 -26.78 -18.91
N HIS A 572 9.21 -26.46 -18.31
CA HIS A 572 8.89 -26.72 -16.92
C HIS A 572 8.61 -28.20 -16.65
N ASP A 573 7.95 -28.90 -17.58
CA ASP A 573 7.64 -30.34 -17.47
C ASP A 573 8.93 -31.15 -17.25
N SER A 574 10.04 -30.66 -17.80
CA SER A 574 11.33 -31.32 -17.77
C SER A 574 12.38 -30.61 -16.90
N GLY A 575 12.08 -29.42 -16.38
CA GLY A 575 13.02 -28.53 -15.68
C GLY A 575 14.17 -28.04 -16.56
N TRP A 576 13.99 -28.01 -17.88
CA TRP A 576 15.02 -27.64 -18.82
C TRP A 576 15.14 -26.14 -18.92
N LEU A 577 16.35 -25.61 -18.84
CA LEU A 577 16.63 -24.19 -18.98
C LEU A 577 17.81 -24.00 -19.93
N ASP A 578 17.51 -23.61 -21.16
CA ASP A 578 18.48 -23.52 -22.23
C ASP A 578 18.88 -22.08 -22.49
N PHE A 579 20.19 -21.88 -22.60
CA PHE A 579 20.82 -20.61 -22.90
C PHE A 579 21.54 -20.74 -24.25
N ASP A 580 20.75 -20.66 -25.33
CA ASP A 580 21.16 -20.96 -26.71
C ASP A 580 21.98 -22.27 -26.85
N ALA A 581 23.31 -22.15 -26.86
CA ALA A 581 24.24 -23.26 -27.04
C ALA A 581 24.57 -24.01 -25.73
N GLN A 582 24.15 -23.49 -24.57
CA GLN A 582 24.31 -24.16 -23.28
C GLN A 582 22.97 -24.73 -22.85
N LEU A 583 22.90 -26.07 -22.85
CA LEU A 583 21.69 -26.77 -22.43
C LEU A 583 21.72 -26.98 -20.93
N GLY A 584 20.63 -26.63 -20.27
CA GLY A 584 20.53 -26.69 -18.81
C GLY A 584 19.47 -27.65 -18.30
N LEU A 585 19.68 -28.04 -17.04
CA LEU A 585 18.67 -28.63 -16.19
C LEU A 585 18.68 -27.85 -14.89
N SER A 586 17.52 -27.36 -14.49
CA SER A 586 17.32 -26.57 -13.30
C SER A 586 16.17 -27.07 -12.44
N SER A 587 16.23 -26.69 -11.17
CA SER A 587 15.09 -26.71 -10.25
C SER A 587 15.08 -25.37 -9.55
N ILE A 588 13.93 -24.69 -9.60
CA ILE A 588 13.71 -23.40 -8.97
C ILE A 588 12.67 -23.62 -7.87
N VAL A 589 12.97 -23.17 -6.66
CA VAL A 589 12.04 -23.22 -5.52
C VAL A 589 12.23 -21.93 -4.73
N GLY A 590 11.26 -21.02 -4.82
CA GLY A 590 11.38 -19.69 -4.22
C GLY A 590 12.59 -18.94 -4.78
N ASP A 591 13.33 -18.28 -3.91
CA ASP A 591 14.51 -17.48 -4.29
C ASP A 591 15.77 -18.32 -4.62
N GLU A 592 15.70 -19.65 -4.65
CA GLU A 592 16.84 -20.52 -4.99
C GLU A 592 16.66 -21.24 -6.33
N MET A 593 17.67 -21.16 -7.20
CA MET A 593 17.80 -21.97 -8.41
C MET A 593 19.02 -22.88 -8.32
N GLN A 594 18.78 -24.19 -8.43
CA GLN A 594 19.83 -25.16 -8.74
C GLN A 594 19.93 -25.31 -10.25
N LEU A 595 21.11 -25.13 -10.84
CA LEU A 595 21.32 -25.19 -12.28
C LEU A 595 22.58 -25.96 -12.65
N VAL A 596 22.43 -26.93 -13.56
CA VAL A 596 23.52 -27.60 -14.26
C VAL A 596 23.53 -27.17 -15.71
N LEU A 597 24.67 -26.68 -16.21
CA LEU A 597 24.86 -26.28 -17.60
C LEU A 597 25.80 -27.25 -18.33
N SER A 598 25.50 -27.54 -19.60
CA SER A 598 26.34 -28.39 -20.45
C SER A 598 26.30 -27.95 -21.90
N THR A 599 27.48 -27.91 -22.52
CA THR A 599 27.65 -27.72 -23.97
C THR A 599 27.76 -29.03 -24.74
N SER A 600 27.81 -30.17 -24.02
CA SER A 600 28.03 -31.50 -24.61
C SER A 600 26.74 -32.30 -24.84
N GLY A 601 25.61 -31.77 -24.38
CA GLY A 601 24.31 -32.43 -24.38
C GLY A 601 23.54 -32.10 -23.09
N ARG A 602 22.22 -32.24 -23.14
CA ARG A 602 21.34 -31.87 -22.03
C ARG A 602 21.64 -32.69 -20.76
N PRO A 603 21.82 -32.05 -19.59
CA PRO A 603 21.97 -32.76 -18.33
C PRO A 603 20.71 -33.57 -17.99
N THR A 604 20.89 -34.72 -17.33
CA THR A 604 19.78 -35.61 -16.92
C THR A 604 19.62 -35.69 -15.41
N SER A 605 20.40 -34.93 -14.64
CA SER A 605 20.32 -34.85 -13.17
C SER A 605 20.96 -33.56 -12.65
N LEU A 606 20.47 -33.05 -11.51
CA LEU A 606 21.02 -31.87 -10.82
C LEU A 606 22.30 -32.18 -10.00
N SER A 607 22.95 -33.33 -10.23
CA SER A 607 24.17 -33.68 -9.51
C SER A 607 25.30 -32.72 -9.86
N GLY A 608 25.82 -32.01 -8.85
CA GLY A 608 26.85 -30.99 -9.04
C GLY A 608 26.33 -29.66 -9.59
N ALA A 609 25.03 -29.38 -9.44
CA ALA A 609 24.45 -28.08 -9.75
C ALA A 609 25.16 -26.95 -9.01
N SER A 610 25.31 -25.82 -9.69
CA SER A 610 25.54 -24.54 -9.02
C SER A 610 24.23 -24.05 -8.41
N VAL A 611 24.32 -23.39 -7.27
CA VAL A 611 23.17 -22.82 -6.56
C VAL A 611 23.22 -21.31 -6.73
N PHE A 612 22.11 -20.74 -7.18
CA PHE A 612 21.96 -19.32 -7.39
C PHE A 612 20.84 -18.79 -6.49
N SER A 613 21.01 -17.57 -5.99
CA SER A 613 19.97 -16.84 -5.27
C SER A 613 19.38 -15.75 -6.17
N PHE A 614 18.07 -15.61 -6.14
CA PHE A 614 17.32 -14.57 -6.82
C PHE A 614 17.57 -13.21 -6.17
N VAL A 615 17.70 -12.17 -6.99
CA VAL A 615 17.83 -10.77 -6.55
C VAL A 615 16.90 -9.93 -7.43
N GLU A 616 15.90 -9.33 -6.80
CA GLU A 616 15.06 -8.29 -7.41
C GLU A 616 15.80 -6.96 -7.59
#